data_AF-A0A5C5SA90-F1
#
_entry.id   AF-A0A5C5SA90-F1
#
_cell.length_a   1.000
_cell.length_b   1.000
_cell.length_c   1.000
_cell.angle_alpha   90.00
_cell.angle_beta   90.00
_cell.angle_gamma   90.00
#
_symmetry.space_group_name_H-M   'P 1'
#
loop_
_entity.id
_entity.type
_entity.pdbx_description
1 polymer ?
#
loop_
_entity_poly.entity_id
_entity_poly.type
_entity_poly.pdbx_seq_one_letter_code
_entity_poly.pdbx_strand_id
1 'polypeptide(L)'
;MSYQVISRSLNGDEITMCERVFAGTLPTPLLRTKVMLANGLGASDRPFASYDVGIATYRIYIGPRAFDAASRVTLEYKATFVHEMTHVWQMYRSRFGFLGVWTSSLVSQACRQGNAYLYGEGNLNKPWDSFGTEEQAQIVEDWFKNGLKSTDPRFHYIRNDLRDGKPGYVGHPPYVA
;
A
#
# COMPACT_ATOMS: atom_id res chain seq x y z
N MET A 1 13.71 -24.76 12.13
CA MET A 1 14.50 -23.54 11.89
C MET A 1 13.55 -22.36 11.95
N SER A 2 13.61 -21.54 12.98
CA SER A 2 12.89 -20.26 13.00
C SER A 2 13.59 -19.32 12.01
N TYR A 3 12.93 -18.98 10.92
CA TYR A 3 13.44 -18.00 9.97
C TYR A 3 13.46 -16.63 10.66
N GLN A 4 14.64 -16.04 10.86
CA GLN A 4 14.74 -14.72 11.48
C GLN A 4 14.21 -13.67 10.51
N VAL A 5 13.20 -12.91 10.96
CA VAL A 5 12.75 -11.74 10.22
C VAL A 5 13.82 -10.67 10.35
N ILE A 6 14.38 -10.27 9.21
CA ILE A 6 15.31 -9.13 9.10
C ILE A 6 14.65 -8.01 8.31
N SER A 7 15.11 -6.78 8.54
CA SER A 7 14.59 -5.60 7.86
C SER A 7 15.73 -4.75 7.29
N ARG A 8 15.46 -4.03 6.21
CA ARG A 8 16.37 -3.05 5.61
C ARG A 8 15.62 -1.79 5.16
N SER A 9 16.33 -0.69 5.01
CA SER A 9 15.79 0.51 4.35
C SER A 9 15.53 0.24 2.86
N LEU A 10 14.66 1.06 2.27
CA LEU A 10 14.48 1.09 0.82
C LEU A 10 15.78 1.45 0.10
N ASN A 11 16.04 0.79 -1.03
CA ASN A 11 17.15 1.16 -1.92
C ASN A 11 16.75 2.33 -2.84
N GLY A 12 17.72 2.87 -3.58
CA GLY A 12 17.49 4.02 -4.47
C GLY A 12 16.41 3.79 -5.52
N ASP A 13 16.39 2.62 -6.16
CA ASP A 13 15.42 2.28 -7.20
C ASP A 13 14.00 2.15 -6.64
N GLU A 14 13.85 1.62 -5.42
CA GLU A 14 12.58 1.54 -4.70
C GLU A 14 12.07 2.92 -4.31
N ILE A 15 12.96 3.81 -3.85
CA ILE A 15 12.61 5.21 -3.55
C ILE A 15 12.15 5.93 -4.82
N THR A 16 12.89 5.82 -5.93
CA THR A 16 12.51 6.42 -7.21
C THR A 16 11.18 5.86 -7.72
N MET A 17 10.91 4.57 -7.52
CA MET A 17 9.60 3.99 -7.83
C MET A 17 8.47 4.65 -7.01
N CYS A 18 8.68 4.83 -5.70
CA CYS A 18 7.72 5.50 -4.84
C CYS A 18 7.51 6.96 -5.26
N GLU A 19 8.57 7.70 -5.55
CA GLU A 19 8.49 9.10 -5.99
C GLU A 19 7.67 9.23 -7.28
N ARG A 20 7.81 8.28 -8.21
CA ARG A 20 7.00 8.24 -9.44
C ARG A 20 5.52 7.96 -9.17
N VAL A 21 5.18 7.12 -8.20
CA VAL A 21 3.79 6.78 -7.89
C VAL A 21 3.13 7.90 -7.08
N PHE A 22 3.73 8.24 -5.93
CA PHE A 22 3.13 9.11 -4.90
C PHE A 22 3.42 10.60 -5.09
N ALA A 23 4.32 10.97 -6.01
CA ALA A 23 4.63 12.36 -6.37
C ALA A 23 4.87 13.30 -5.17
N GLY A 24 5.61 12.83 -4.16
CA GLY A 24 5.98 13.62 -2.98
C GLY A 24 4.98 13.61 -1.83
N THR A 25 3.79 13.03 -1.99
CA THR A 25 2.82 12.86 -0.89
C THR A 25 3.26 11.83 0.15
N LEU A 26 4.18 10.93 -0.24
CA LEU A 26 5.15 10.29 0.66
C LEU A 26 6.49 11.03 0.54
N PRO A 27 6.89 11.86 1.52
CA PRO A 27 8.13 12.63 1.41
C PRO A 27 9.37 11.74 1.36
N THR A 28 10.35 12.07 0.52
CA THR A 28 11.62 11.35 0.40
C THR A 28 12.34 11.15 1.75
N PRO A 29 12.38 12.12 2.69
CA PRO A 29 12.96 11.89 4.02
C PRO A 29 12.28 10.76 4.79
N LEU A 30 10.96 10.64 4.68
CA LEU A 30 10.19 9.55 5.30
C LEU A 30 10.53 8.20 4.65
N LEU A 31 10.58 8.14 3.32
CA LEU A 31 10.97 6.92 2.58
C LEU A 31 12.37 6.42 2.98
N ARG A 32 13.31 7.35 3.22
CA ARG A 32 14.71 7.02 3.57
C ARG A 32 14.90 6.57 5.01
N THR A 33 14.10 7.08 5.94
CA THR A 33 14.37 6.95 7.38
C THR A 33 13.33 6.14 8.15
N LYS A 34 12.10 6.04 7.61
CA LYS A 34 10.94 5.51 8.33
C LYS A 34 10.22 4.39 7.59
N VAL A 35 10.65 4.01 6.39
CA VAL A 35 10.05 2.88 5.65
C VAL A 35 11.09 1.78 5.46
N MET A 36 10.73 0.57 5.86
CA MET A 36 11.60 -0.60 5.80
C MET A 36 10.92 -1.76 5.05
N LEU A 37 11.71 -2.53 4.31
CA LEU A 37 11.31 -3.85 3.84
C LEU A 37 11.73 -4.91 4.84
N ALA A 38 10.92 -5.95 4.98
CA ALA A 38 11.20 -7.14 5.77
C ALA A 38 11.02 -8.39 4.93
N ASN A 39 11.85 -9.41 5.18
CA ASN A 39 11.84 -10.69 4.45
C ASN A 39 10.75 -11.66 4.94
N GLY A 40 9.97 -11.28 5.95
CA GLY A 40 8.83 -12.06 6.43
C GLY A 40 7.60 -11.93 5.53
N LEU A 41 6.61 -12.77 5.82
CA LEU A 41 5.28 -12.76 5.22
C LEU A 41 4.23 -12.85 6.34
N GLY A 42 3.02 -12.42 6.02
CA GLY A 42 1.85 -12.51 6.90
C GLY A 42 1.11 -13.83 6.75
N ALA A 43 -0.19 -13.81 7.02
CA ALA A 43 -1.03 -14.99 6.91
C ALA A 43 -1.09 -15.49 5.46
N SER A 44 -1.07 -16.82 5.28
CA SER A 44 -1.09 -17.47 3.96
C SER A 44 0.05 -17.05 3.02
N ASP A 45 1.23 -16.75 3.58
CA ASP A 45 2.42 -16.33 2.81
C ASP A 45 2.20 -15.04 1.99
N ARG A 46 1.37 -14.13 2.49
CA ARG A 46 1.04 -12.87 1.80
C ARG A 46 1.87 -11.69 2.28
N PRO A 47 2.29 -10.80 1.37
CA PRO A 47 2.84 -9.52 1.76
C PRO A 47 1.85 -8.67 2.56
N PHE A 48 2.38 -7.79 3.42
CA PHE A 48 1.57 -6.83 4.15
C PHE A 48 2.40 -5.63 4.65
N ALA A 49 1.75 -4.49 4.84
CA ALA A 49 2.31 -3.31 5.48
C ALA A 49 1.84 -3.16 6.93
N SER A 50 2.71 -2.63 7.78
CA SER A 50 2.41 -2.32 9.17
C SER A 50 3.14 -1.06 9.63
N TYR A 51 2.73 -0.54 10.78
CA TYR A 51 3.46 0.50 11.48
C TYR A 51 3.80 0.04 12.88
N ASP A 52 5.09 0.10 13.18
CA ASP A 52 5.67 -0.21 14.47
C ASP A 52 5.67 1.05 15.33
N VAL A 53 4.76 1.09 16.30
CA VAL A 53 4.57 2.24 17.20
C VAL A 53 5.79 2.44 18.11
N GLY A 54 6.47 1.36 18.51
CA GLY A 54 7.58 1.43 19.46
C GLY A 54 8.80 2.16 18.91
N ILE A 55 9.07 2.01 17.61
CA ILE A 55 10.19 2.66 16.91
C ILE A 55 9.73 3.66 15.83
N ALA A 56 8.44 3.96 15.79
CA ALA A 56 7.80 4.89 14.86
C ALA A 56 8.22 4.66 13.40
N THR A 57 8.11 3.42 12.90
CA THR A 57 8.59 2.99 11.57
C THR A 57 7.52 2.19 10.83
N TYR A 58 7.35 2.45 9.53
CA TYR A 58 6.55 1.64 8.62
C TYR A 58 7.36 0.46 8.11
N ARG A 59 6.77 -0.73 8.13
CA ARG A 59 7.43 -1.96 7.69
C ARG A 59 6.54 -2.70 6.71
N ILE A 60 7.09 -3.01 5.54
CA ILE A 60 6.46 -3.84 4.51
C ILE A 60 7.13 -5.21 4.53
N TYR A 61 6.35 -6.23 4.85
CA TYR A 61 6.74 -7.63 4.79
C TYR A 61 6.48 -8.12 3.37
N ILE A 62 7.53 -8.22 2.56
CA ILE A 62 7.41 -8.50 1.10
C ILE A 62 7.83 -9.95 0.75
N GLY A 63 8.24 -10.72 1.76
CA GLY A 63 8.80 -12.04 1.60
C GLY A 63 10.23 -12.06 1.07
N PRO A 64 10.88 -13.24 1.11
CA PRO A 64 12.31 -13.35 0.82
C PRO A 64 12.65 -13.11 -0.66
N ARG A 65 11.71 -13.38 -1.58
CA ARG A 65 11.95 -13.28 -3.03
C ARG A 65 12.09 -11.84 -3.54
N ALA A 66 11.38 -10.90 -2.92
CA ALA A 66 11.44 -9.48 -3.27
C ALA A 66 12.26 -8.66 -2.25
N PHE A 67 12.79 -9.31 -1.20
CA PHE A 67 13.47 -8.63 -0.10
C PHE A 67 14.72 -7.89 -0.54
N ASP A 68 15.55 -8.41 -1.45
CA ASP A 68 16.83 -7.76 -1.80
C ASP A 68 16.63 -6.56 -2.74
N ALA A 69 15.67 -6.65 -3.67
CA ALA A 69 15.35 -5.57 -4.60
C ALA A 69 13.94 -5.72 -5.17
N ALA A 70 12.92 -5.19 -4.48
CA ALA A 70 11.53 -5.23 -4.94
C ALA A 70 11.34 -4.48 -6.27
N SER A 71 12.23 -3.53 -6.57
CA SER A 71 12.24 -2.77 -7.82
C SER A 71 12.82 -3.52 -9.04
N ARG A 72 13.54 -4.63 -8.83
CA ARG A 72 14.30 -5.35 -9.87
C ARG A 72 13.75 -6.75 -10.20
N VAL A 73 12.69 -7.15 -9.50
CA VAL A 73 11.97 -8.41 -9.72
C VAL A 73 10.91 -8.25 -10.82
N THR A 74 10.04 -9.26 -10.99
CA THR A 74 8.96 -9.25 -11.98
C THR A 74 8.00 -8.09 -11.75
N LEU A 75 7.21 -7.75 -12.79
CA LEU A 75 6.17 -6.71 -12.68
C LEU A 75 5.22 -6.98 -11.51
N GLU A 76 4.85 -8.24 -11.27
CA GLU A 76 3.96 -8.63 -10.17
C GLU A 76 4.52 -8.22 -8.80
N TYR A 77 5.79 -8.50 -8.50
CA TYR A 77 6.37 -8.09 -7.22
C TYR A 77 6.52 -6.56 -7.09
N LYS A 78 6.80 -5.86 -8.19
CA LYS A 78 6.82 -4.38 -8.19
C LYS A 78 5.43 -3.82 -7.90
N ALA A 79 4.40 -4.42 -8.49
CA ALA A 79 3.01 -4.06 -8.29
C ALA A 79 2.57 -4.32 -6.84
N THR A 80 2.87 -5.50 -6.30
CA THR A 80 2.63 -5.81 -4.88
C THR A 80 3.36 -4.86 -3.94
N PHE A 81 4.61 -4.50 -4.24
CA PHE A 81 5.31 -3.48 -3.45
C PHE A 81 4.59 -2.12 -3.48
N VAL A 82 4.07 -1.71 -4.64
CA VAL A 82 3.28 -0.47 -4.78
C VAL A 82 1.93 -0.55 -4.04
N HIS A 83 1.28 -1.71 -4.06
CA HIS A 83 0.08 -1.98 -3.24
C HIS A 83 0.37 -1.76 -1.76
N GLU A 84 1.40 -2.42 -1.23
CA GLU A 84 1.78 -2.28 0.17
C GLU A 84 2.25 -0.86 0.53
N MET A 85 2.93 -0.18 -0.39
CA MET A 85 3.30 1.22 -0.20
C MET A 85 2.08 2.14 -0.17
N THR A 86 0.98 1.78 -0.84
CA THR A 86 -0.28 2.53 -0.75
C THR A 86 -0.85 2.44 0.66
N HIS A 87 -0.73 1.29 1.32
CA HIS A 87 -1.07 1.19 2.75
C HIS A 87 -0.16 2.04 3.64
N VAL A 88 1.15 2.12 3.34
CA VAL A 88 2.06 3.05 4.03
C VAL A 88 1.61 4.50 3.86
N TRP A 89 1.23 4.91 2.64
CA TRP A 89 0.67 6.23 2.38
C TRP A 89 -0.64 6.45 3.15
N GLN A 90 -1.56 5.48 3.17
CA GLN A 90 -2.81 5.57 3.92
C GLN A 90 -2.56 5.74 5.42
N MET A 91 -1.64 4.97 6.01
CA MET A 91 -1.26 5.10 7.42
C MET A 91 -0.64 6.48 7.71
N TYR A 92 0.27 6.95 6.85
CA TYR A 92 0.94 8.25 7.00
C TYR A 92 -0.03 9.44 6.91
N ARG A 93 -1.05 9.35 6.04
CA ARG A 93 -2.04 10.41 5.84
C ARG A 93 -3.18 10.38 6.86
N SER A 94 -3.37 9.27 7.55
CA SER A 94 -4.44 9.11 8.55
C SER A 94 -4.10 9.83 9.87
N ARG A 95 -4.65 11.02 10.10
CA ARG A 95 -4.46 11.77 11.38
C ARG A 95 -5.06 11.09 12.61
N PHE A 96 -6.09 10.24 12.45
CA PHE A 96 -6.78 9.51 13.54
C PHE A 96 -7.16 8.05 13.17
N GLY A 97 -6.85 7.61 11.95
CA GLY A 97 -7.28 6.32 11.37
C GLY A 97 -6.27 5.18 11.54
N PHE A 98 -5.29 5.34 12.43
CA PHE A 98 -4.24 4.35 12.70
C PHE A 98 -4.83 2.94 12.85
N LEU A 99 -5.89 2.80 13.65
CA LEU A 99 -6.59 1.53 13.91
C LEU A 99 -7.37 1.00 12.69
N GLY A 100 -7.96 1.86 11.85
CA GLY A 100 -8.73 1.44 10.67
C GLY A 100 -7.86 0.83 9.56
N VAL A 101 -6.67 1.40 9.34
CA VAL A 101 -5.71 0.89 8.34
C VAL A 101 -4.94 -0.33 8.87
N TRP A 102 -4.57 -0.33 10.16
CA TRP A 102 -3.97 -1.50 10.83
C TRP A 102 -4.92 -2.70 10.82
N THR A 103 -6.20 -2.47 11.12
CA THR A 103 -7.21 -3.52 11.07
C THR A 103 -7.49 -3.93 9.63
N SER A 104 -7.54 -3.04 8.63
CA SER A 104 -7.86 -3.46 7.27
C SER A 104 -6.79 -4.35 6.61
N SER A 105 -5.49 -4.09 6.83
CA SER A 105 -4.42 -4.92 6.24
C SER A 105 -4.32 -6.31 6.89
N LEU A 106 -4.64 -6.43 8.19
CA LEU A 106 -4.69 -7.72 8.90
C LEU A 106 -6.05 -8.44 8.75
N VAL A 107 -7.15 -7.69 8.66
CA VAL A 107 -8.52 -8.23 8.45
C VAL A 107 -8.72 -8.62 6.98
N SER A 108 -8.09 -7.95 6.01
CA SER A 108 -8.09 -8.40 4.61
C SER A 108 -7.34 -9.73 4.44
N GLN A 109 -6.28 -9.94 5.22
CA GLN A 109 -5.59 -11.22 5.34
C GLN A 109 -6.44 -12.31 6.01
N ALA A 110 -7.21 -11.97 7.06
CA ALA A 110 -8.01 -12.94 7.82
C ALA A 110 -9.40 -13.26 7.23
N CYS A 111 -10.02 -12.35 6.47
CA CYS A 111 -11.44 -12.46 6.09
C CYS A 111 -11.75 -12.79 4.62
N ARG A 112 -10.78 -13.00 3.71
CA ARG A 112 -11.14 -13.01 2.28
C ARG A 112 -10.64 -14.19 1.44
N GLN A 113 -11.55 -15.17 1.35
CA GLN A 113 -11.89 -15.85 0.11
C GLN A 113 -12.67 -14.85 -0.81
N GLY A 114 -12.00 -14.24 -1.80
CA GLY A 114 -12.64 -13.95 -3.10
C GLY A 114 -13.18 -12.55 -3.49
N ASN A 115 -13.35 -11.55 -2.61
CA ASN A 115 -14.11 -10.32 -3.02
C ASN A 115 -13.56 -8.93 -2.60
N ALA A 116 -12.39 -8.81 -1.93
CA ALA A 116 -11.79 -7.49 -1.58
C ALA A 116 -11.32 -6.69 -2.79
N TYR A 117 -10.80 -7.42 -3.77
CA TYR A 117 -9.98 -6.89 -4.85
C TYR A 117 -10.82 -6.43 -6.05
N LEU A 118 -12.13 -6.69 -6.01
CA LEU A 118 -13.05 -6.33 -7.07
C LEU A 118 -13.70 -4.99 -6.74
N TYR A 119 -12.95 -3.89 -6.88
CA TYR A 119 -13.64 -2.69 -7.34
C TYR A 119 -14.09 -3.02 -8.76
N GLY A 120 -15.39 -3.20 -8.97
CA GLY A 120 -15.89 -3.55 -10.31
C GLY A 120 -15.38 -2.50 -11.30
N GLU A 121 -14.64 -2.89 -12.34
CA GLU A 121 -14.05 -1.93 -13.29
C GLU A 121 -15.11 -0.99 -13.91
N GLY A 122 -16.38 -1.44 -13.98
CA GLY A 122 -17.53 -0.62 -14.34
C GLY A 122 -17.95 0.45 -13.32
N ASN A 123 -17.23 0.58 -12.19
CA ASN A 123 -17.54 1.46 -11.07
C ASN A 123 -16.46 2.52 -10.80
N LEU A 124 -15.54 2.73 -11.75
CA LEU A 124 -14.50 3.76 -11.72
C LEU A 124 -15.05 5.21 -11.79
N ASN A 125 -16.35 5.40 -11.64
CA ASN A 125 -17.01 6.72 -11.52
C ASN A 125 -17.33 7.09 -10.07
N LYS A 126 -17.02 6.21 -9.11
CA LYS A 126 -17.27 6.43 -7.69
C LYS A 126 -16.26 7.41 -7.08
N PRO A 127 -16.63 8.22 -6.08
CA PRO A 127 -15.65 9.02 -5.34
C PRO A 127 -14.59 8.15 -4.65
N TRP A 128 -13.34 8.62 -4.58
CA TRP A 128 -12.21 7.93 -3.94
C TRP A 128 -12.53 7.41 -2.53
N ASP A 129 -13.21 8.23 -1.73
CA ASP A 129 -13.55 7.93 -0.34
C ASP A 129 -14.67 6.90 -0.18
N SER A 130 -15.30 6.46 -1.27
CA SER A 130 -16.27 5.36 -1.24
C SER A 130 -15.64 3.98 -1.43
N PHE A 131 -14.36 3.93 -1.80
CA PHE A 131 -13.58 2.70 -1.88
C PHE A 131 -12.96 2.37 -0.53
N GLY A 132 -12.98 1.09 -0.15
CA GLY A 132 -12.22 0.60 1.00
C GLY A 132 -10.70 0.71 0.78
N THR A 133 -9.93 0.61 1.86
CA THR A 133 -8.47 0.77 1.84
C THR A 133 -7.76 -0.20 0.87
N GLU A 134 -8.22 -1.45 0.78
CA GLU A 134 -7.71 -2.45 -0.16
C GLU A 134 -8.09 -2.16 -1.61
N GLU A 135 -9.31 -1.67 -1.87
CA GLU A 135 -9.75 -1.29 -3.21
C GLU A 135 -8.94 -0.10 -3.73
N GLN A 136 -8.67 0.87 -2.85
CA GLN A 136 -7.79 2.00 -3.15
C GLN A 136 -6.36 1.53 -3.49
N ALA A 137 -5.81 0.58 -2.73
CA ALA A 137 -4.49 0.01 -3.01
C ALA A 137 -4.46 -0.75 -4.34
N GLN A 138 -5.51 -1.54 -4.64
CA GLN A 138 -5.63 -2.25 -5.92
C GLN A 138 -5.78 -1.30 -7.11
N ILE A 139 -6.50 -0.18 -6.98
CA ILE A 139 -6.58 0.86 -8.04
C ILE A 139 -5.19 1.38 -8.39
N VAL A 140 -4.34 1.63 -7.38
CA VAL A 140 -2.96 2.09 -7.58
C VAL A 140 -2.10 0.98 -8.19
N GLU A 141 -2.25 -0.26 -7.73
CA GLU A 141 -1.57 -1.44 -8.27
C GLU A 141 -1.88 -1.63 -9.76
N ASP A 142 -3.15 -1.63 -10.14
CA ASP A 142 -3.58 -1.89 -11.52
C ASP A 142 -3.15 -0.77 -12.47
N TRP A 143 -3.23 0.49 -12.03
CA TRP A 143 -2.69 1.62 -12.79
C TRP A 143 -1.17 1.50 -13.00
N PHE A 144 -0.44 1.06 -11.97
CA PHE A 144 0.99 0.79 -12.07
C PHE A 144 1.28 -0.34 -13.06
N LYS A 145 0.53 -1.45 -12.99
CA LYS A 145 0.64 -2.60 -13.90
C LYS A 145 0.35 -2.22 -15.35
N ASN A 146 -0.57 -1.28 -15.59
CA ASN A 146 -0.84 -0.73 -16.92
C ASN A 146 0.17 0.33 -17.39
N GLY A 147 1.30 0.49 -16.69
CA GLY A 147 2.44 1.28 -17.14
C GLY A 147 2.37 2.76 -16.81
N LEU A 148 1.67 3.15 -15.73
CA LEU A 148 1.65 4.52 -15.20
C LEU A 148 1.09 5.56 -16.19
N LYS A 149 0.20 5.14 -17.08
CA LYS A 149 -0.31 5.98 -18.17
C LYS A 149 -1.28 7.03 -17.63
N SER A 150 -1.19 8.25 -18.15
CA SER A 150 -2.19 9.30 -17.89
C SER A 150 -3.53 9.05 -18.60
N THR A 151 -3.53 8.19 -19.62
CA THR A 151 -4.72 7.76 -20.37
C THR A 151 -5.45 6.59 -19.71
N ASP A 152 -4.91 6.01 -18.64
CA ASP A 152 -5.61 4.96 -17.88
C ASP A 152 -6.85 5.56 -17.19
N PRO A 153 -8.02 4.91 -17.27
CA PRO A 153 -9.22 5.37 -16.57
C PRO A 153 -9.01 5.64 -15.07
N ARG A 154 -8.12 4.90 -14.40
CA ARG A 154 -7.80 5.05 -12.97
C ARG A 154 -6.94 6.28 -12.67
N PHE A 155 -6.30 6.87 -13.68
CA PHE A 155 -5.33 7.95 -13.46
C PHE A 155 -5.94 9.17 -12.77
N HIS A 156 -7.25 9.41 -12.92
CA HIS A 156 -7.90 10.50 -12.22
C HIS A 156 -7.83 10.35 -10.69
N TYR A 157 -7.93 9.12 -10.15
CA TYR A 157 -7.73 8.87 -8.71
C TYR A 157 -6.28 9.14 -8.30
N ILE A 158 -5.34 8.71 -9.13
CA ILE A 158 -3.91 8.93 -8.87
C ILE A 158 -3.59 10.42 -8.82
N ARG A 159 -4.09 11.19 -9.80
CA ARG A 159 -3.86 12.62 -9.88
C ARG A 159 -4.57 13.37 -8.75
N ASN A 160 -5.89 13.17 -8.63
CA ASN A 160 -6.75 14.04 -7.82
C ASN A 160 -6.82 13.63 -6.34
N ASP A 161 -6.42 12.41 -6.00
CA ASP A 161 -6.62 11.87 -4.65
C ASP A 161 -5.30 11.38 -4.06
N LEU A 162 -4.56 10.49 -4.75
CA LEU A 162 -3.27 10.00 -4.28
C LEU A 162 -2.20 11.11 -4.25
N ARG A 163 -2.01 11.81 -5.37
CA ARG A 163 -0.95 12.83 -5.55
C ARG A 163 -1.33 14.22 -5.04
N ASP A 164 -2.62 14.52 -4.91
CA ASP A 164 -3.10 15.70 -4.17
C ASP A 164 -3.16 15.44 -2.65
N GLY A 165 -2.89 14.20 -2.22
CA GLY A 165 -2.74 13.84 -0.82
C GLY A 165 -4.05 13.79 -0.04
N LYS A 166 -5.20 13.58 -0.70
CA LYS A 166 -6.48 13.41 0.01
C LYS A 166 -6.43 12.13 0.85
N PRO A 167 -6.72 12.17 2.16
CA PRO A 167 -6.79 10.95 2.95
C PRO A 167 -7.91 10.05 2.40
N GLY A 168 -7.61 8.77 2.16
CA GLY A 168 -8.62 7.78 1.76
C GLY A 168 -9.61 7.43 2.87
N TYR A 169 -10.47 6.41 2.63
CA TYR A 169 -11.56 6.01 3.51
C TYR A 169 -11.16 5.99 5.00
N VAL A 170 -11.68 6.96 5.75
CA VAL A 170 -11.69 7.01 7.21
C VAL A 170 -12.95 6.29 7.65
N GLY A 171 -12.80 5.01 8.02
CA GLY A 171 -13.91 4.18 8.47
C GLY A 171 -14.90 4.94 9.32
N HIS A 172 -16.16 4.99 8.88
CA HIS A 172 -17.21 5.11 9.88
C HIS A 172 -17.08 3.89 10.79
N PRO A 173 -17.12 4.07 12.12
CA PRO A 173 -17.21 2.92 13.00
C PRO A 173 -18.39 2.06 12.54
N PRO A 174 -18.19 0.76 12.21
CA PRO A 174 -19.33 -0.13 12.25
C PRO A 174 -19.86 -0.04 13.68
N TYR A 175 -21.17 0.10 13.85
CA TYR A 175 -21.87 0.37 15.12
C TYR A 175 -22.03 1.85 15.50
N VAL A 176 -22.87 2.56 14.73
CA VAL A 176 -23.87 3.44 15.34
C VAL A 176 -25.24 3.05 14.77
N ALA A 177 -25.90 2.15 15.48
CA ALA A 177 -27.36 2.00 15.53
C ALA A 177 -27.72 1.87 17.02
#